data_AF-A0A293MXP5-F1
#
_entry.id   AF-A0A293MXP5-F1
#
_cell.length_a   1.000
_cell.length_b   1.000
_cell.length_c   1.000
_cell.angle_alpha   90.00
_cell.angle_beta   90.00
_cell.angle_gamma   90.00
#
_symmetry.space_group_name_H-M   'P 1'
#
loop_
_entity.id
_entity.type
_entity.pdbx_description
1 polymer ?
#
loop_
_entity_poly.entity_id
_entity_poly.type
_entity_poly.pdbx_seq_one_letter_code
_entity_poly.pdbx_strand_id
1 'polypeptide(L)'
;MLLLVLGAIFVNNICSVLSHGGYYSVDPMSDPKFAELAHFATSSQTDGREYYDTVVELLEVKTQVVAGRNYKLKMKTGPSVCKISDTQYSKEQCVLQEGRPVTVCTAVIYEIPWLNSRSVTEYECKVAPAIGNRVPPKHLTFGYISKHLRQSKERPLFDIFLKSYGKTYANGGEYEARFKVFKRNLKRIALFNKMEKGTAHYGLTEFADLSPSEFQRHHTGLKESLQEHLSEVAPLKVNVTEPLPELFDWRTKGAVTPVKNQGACGSCWAFSTTGNIEGQWFLARKKLISLSEQDLLCLQSWLTATTWTTDVEAVTWEAPTKKSFASVAWKRKQNTLTKGTAKPASSTRPKPKSVSRVTSDFPRMKPSWPTGY
;
A
#
# COMPACT_ATOMS: atom_id res chain seq x y z
N MET A 1 8.88 23.90 -35.24
CA MET A 1 8.16 24.32 -34.02
C MET A 1 6.76 23.72 -33.86
N LEU A 2 6.15 23.09 -34.88
CA LEU A 2 4.80 22.48 -34.73
C LEU A 2 4.80 21.07 -34.10
N LEU A 3 5.89 20.32 -34.19
CA LEU A 3 6.00 18.95 -33.64
C LEU A 3 6.28 18.89 -32.13
N LEU A 4 6.73 19.98 -31.52
CA LEU A 4 7.01 20.06 -30.07
C LEU A 4 5.78 20.40 -29.24
N VAL A 5 4.75 21.01 -29.85
CA VAL A 5 3.52 21.40 -29.15
C VAL A 5 2.54 20.22 -29.03
N LEU A 6 2.52 19.29 -30.01
CA LEU A 6 1.69 18.09 -29.97
C LEU A 6 2.22 17.03 -28.97
N GLY A 7 3.53 16.99 -28.73
CA GLY A 7 4.13 16.13 -27.70
C GLY A 7 3.77 16.55 -26.26
N ALA A 8 3.71 17.84 -25.98
CA ALA A 8 3.36 18.35 -24.64
C ALA A 8 1.87 18.12 -24.28
N ILE A 9 0.98 18.10 -25.27
CA ILE A 9 -0.45 17.84 -25.08
C ILE A 9 -0.72 16.33 -24.88
N PHE A 10 0.05 15.46 -25.56
CA PHE A 10 -0.06 14.01 -25.36
C PHE A 10 0.55 13.54 -24.02
N VAL A 11 1.64 14.15 -23.53
CA VAL A 11 2.27 13.73 -22.26
C VAL A 11 1.50 14.20 -21.02
N ASN A 12 0.80 15.35 -21.08
CA ASN A 12 -0.14 15.73 -20.02
C ASN A 12 -1.33 14.75 -19.90
N ASN A 13 -1.64 14.02 -20.98
CA ASN A 13 -2.66 12.97 -21.00
C ASN A 13 -2.14 11.61 -20.52
N ILE A 14 -0.83 11.34 -20.52
CA ILE A 14 -0.32 10.03 -20.04
C ILE A 14 -0.47 9.90 -18.52
N CYS A 15 -0.40 11.00 -17.78
CA CYS A 15 -0.66 10.98 -16.32
C CYS A 15 -2.14 11.18 -15.97
N SER A 16 -2.92 11.92 -16.79
CA SER A 16 -4.35 12.14 -16.51
C SER A 16 -5.28 11.04 -17.07
N VAL A 17 -4.84 10.24 -18.04
CA VAL A 17 -5.58 9.05 -18.52
C VAL A 17 -5.32 7.82 -17.64
N LEU A 18 -4.27 7.84 -16.81
CA LEU A 18 -4.02 6.81 -15.77
C LEU A 18 -4.36 7.29 -14.35
N SER A 19 -4.81 8.54 -14.16
CA SER A 19 -5.22 9.08 -12.85
C SER A 19 -6.73 8.98 -12.58
N HIS A 20 -7.42 7.95 -13.10
CA HIS A 20 -8.55 7.42 -12.34
C HIS A 20 -7.95 6.55 -11.25
N GLY A 21 -7.37 7.20 -10.22
CA GLY A 21 -6.72 6.51 -9.10
C GLY A 21 -7.71 5.48 -8.57
N GLY A 22 -7.43 4.20 -8.75
CA GLY A 22 -8.29 3.15 -8.27
C GLY A 22 -8.37 3.14 -6.75
N TYR A 23 -9.40 2.50 -6.21
CA TYR A 23 -9.40 2.16 -4.79
C TYR A 23 -8.21 1.25 -4.48
N TYR A 24 -7.40 1.61 -3.49
CA TYR A 24 -6.35 0.75 -2.94
C TYR A 24 -6.76 0.24 -1.56
N SER A 25 -6.47 -1.02 -1.27
CA SER A 25 -6.85 -1.66 -0.02
C SER A 25 -5.94 -1.22 1.13
N VAL A 26 -6.53 -0.96 2.29
CA VAL A 26 -5.86 -0.58 3.53
C VAL A 26 -6.30 -1.56 4.62
N ASP A 27 -5.42 -1.87 5.56
CA ASP A 27 -5.76 -2.71 6.71
C ASP A 27 -6.82 -2.00 7.59
N PRO A 28 -7.99 -2.62 7.83
CA PRO A 28 -9.04 -2.07 8.68
C PRO A 28 -8.60 -1.64 10.08
N MET A 29 -7.56 -2.28 10.64
CA MET A 29 -7.08 -2.02 11.99
C MET A 29 -5.92 -1.00 12.04
N SER A 30 -5.48 -0.51 10.89
CA SER A 30 -4.28 0.34 10.80
C SER A 30 -4.49 1.78 11.28
N ASP A 31 -5.73 2.28 11.27
CA ASP A 31 -6.08 3.63 11.72
C ASP A 31 -7.45 3.60 12.43
N PRO A 32 -7.57 4.07 13.69
CA PRO A 32 -8.84 4.14 14.40
C PRO A 32 -9.91 4.96 13.66
N LYS A 33 -9.50 5.88 12.79
CA LYS A 33 -10.38 6.68 11.95
C LYS A 33 -11.31 5.81 11.10
N PHE A 34 -10.89 4.63 10.65
CA PHE A 34 -11.76 3.79 9.83
C PHE A 34 -12.96 3.26 10.61
N ALA A 35 -12.77 2.94 11.88
CA ALA A 35 -13.87 2.59 12.77
C ALA A 35 -14.79 3.80 12.97
N GLU A 36 -14.25 5.00 13.20
CA GLU A 36 -15.06 6.21 13.33
C GLU A 36 -15.90 6.50 12.07
N LEU A 37 -15.31 6.37 10.89
CA LEU A 37 -16.00 6.54 9.61
C LEU A 37 -17.09 5.47 9.40
N ALA A 38 -16.85 4.23 9.82
CA ALA A 38 -17.82 3.14 9.75
C ALA A 38 -19.04 3.42 10.66
N HIS A 39 -18.79 3.87 11.90
CA HIS A 39 -19.84 4.25 12.84
C HIS A 39 -20.61 5.50 12.37
N PHE A 40 -19.92 6.50 11.81
CA PHE A 40 -20.55 7.66 11.18
C PHE A 40 -21.46 7.26 10.01
N ALA A 41 -20.99 6.38 9.12
CA ALA A 41 -21.77 5.92 8.00
C ALA A 41 -23.00 5.13 8.46
N THR A 42 -22.83 4.17 9.36
CA THR A 42 -23.92 3.31 9.86
C THR A 42 -24.98 4.10 10.62
N SER A 43 -24.57 5.00 11.52
CA SER A 43 -25.51 5.78 12.34
C SER A 43 -26.33 6.81 11.55
N SER A 44 -25.85 7.20 10.36
CA SER A 44 -26.61 8.10 9.47
C SER A 44 -27.81 7.43 8.78
N GLN A 45 -27.90 6.09 8.81
CA GLN A 45 -28.90 5.31 8.07
C GLN A 45 -30.12 5.03 8.96
N THR A 46 -30.94 6.05 9.20
CA THR A 46 -32.09 5.98 10.13
C THR A 46 -33.43 5.69 9.47
N ASP A 47 -33.51 5.78 8.14
CA ASP A 47 -34.77 5.65 7.41
C ASP A 47 -35.43 4.28 7.61
N GLY A 48 -36.68 4.31 8.09
CA GLY A 48 -37.50 3.11 8.29
C GLY A 48 -37.07 2.21 9.44
N ARG A 49 -36.24 2.70 10.37
CA ARG A 49 -35.72 1.91 11.50
C ARG A 49 -36.23 2.45 12.83
N GLU A 50 -36.40 1.55 13.80
CA GLU A 50 -36.75 1.90 15.17
C GLU A 50 -35.50 2.10 16.06
N TYR A 51 -34.46 1.30 15.79
CA TYR A 51 -33.16 1.33 16.49
C TYR A 51 -32.05 1.69 15.52
N TYR A 52 -31.00 2.36 16.03
CA TYR A 52 -29.79 2.54 15.25
C TYR A 52 -29.14 1.20 14.96
N ASP A 53 -28.58 1.03 13.76
CA ASP A 53 -27.62 -0.03 13.53
C ASP A 53 -26.25 0.38 14.11
N THR A 54 -25.46 -0.60 14.51
CA THR A 54 -24.08 -0.39 14.98
C THR A 54 -23.10 -1.29 14.25
N VAL A 55 -21.84 -0.87 14.21
CA VAL A 55 -20.75 -1.62 13.58
C VAL A 55 -20.22 -2.65 14.56
N VAL A 56 -20.23 -3.91 14.13
CA VAL A 56 -19.72 -5.05 14.89
C VAL A 56 -18.26 -5.32 14.53
N GLU A 57 -17.94 -5.28 13.23
CA GLU A 57 -16.61 -5.62 12.73
C GLU A 57 -16.35 -4.91 11.39
N LEU A 58 -15.16 -4.33 11.22
CA LEU A 58 -14.73 -3.75 9.95
C LEU A 58 -13.95 -4.82 9.15
N LEU A 59 -14.47 -5.22 7.99
CA LEU A 59 -13.97 -6.35 7.20
C LEU A 59 -12.94 -5.94 6.13
N GLU A 60 -13.15 -4.78 5.51
CA GLU A 60 -12.34 -4.28 4.41
C GLU A 60 -12.38 -2.75 4.37
N VAL A 61 -11.24 -2.14 4.13
CA VAL A 61 -11.11 -0.70 3.88
C VAL A 61 -10.42 -0.53 2.56
N LYS A 62 -11.00 0.30 1.68
CA LYS A 62 -10.29 0.82 0.52
C LYS A 62 -10.35 2.32 0.53
N THR A 63 -9.26 2.94 0.09
CA THR A 63 -9.15 4.38 0.00
C THR A 63 -8.86 4.78 -1.42
N GLN A 64 -9.32 5.97 -1.80
CA GLN A 64 -9.07 6.55 -3.10
C GLN A 64 -8.88 8.05 -2.94
N VAL A 65 -7.82 8.57 -3.52
CA VAL A 65 -7.54 10.02 -3.52
C VAL A 65 -8.26 10.65 -4.71
N VAL A 66 -9.06 11.69 -4.44
CA VAL A 66 -9.80 12.48 -5.44
C VAL A 66 -9.62 13.98 -5.11
N ALA A 67 -10.58 14.85 -5.43
CA ALA A 67 -10.66 16.23 -4.90
C ALA A 67 -11.01 16.27 -3.38
N GLY A 68 -10.46 15.33 -2.62
CA GLY A 68 -10.81 14.90 -1.27
C GLY A 68 -10.32 13.46 -1.10
N ARG A 69 -10.99 12.66 -0.28
CA ARG A 69 -10.72 11.21 -0.15
C ARG A 69 -12.02 10.43 -0.09
N ASN A 70 -12.09 9.36 -0.87
CA ASN A 70 -13.15 8.35 -0.75
C ASN A 70 -12.63 7.21 0.14
N TYR A 71 -13.47 6.78 1.07
CA TYR A 71 -13.27 5.62 1.94
C TYR A 71 -14.39 4.62 1.66
N LYS A 72 -14.07 3.52 0.97
CA LYS A 72 -14.98 2.40 0.76
C LYS A 72 -14.78 1.37 1.85
N LEU A 73 -15.74 1.29 2.76
CA LEU A 73 -15.70 0.44 3.95
C LEU A 73 -16.68 -0.72 3.79
N LYS A 74 -16.24 -1.93 4.07
CA LYS A 74 -17.10 -3.12 4.18
C LYS A 74 -17.11 -3.55 5.63
N MET A 75 -18.29 -3.64 6.23
CA MET A 75 -18.46 -3.84 7.67
C MET A 75 -19.64 -4.75 7.98
N LYS A 76 -19.55 -5.46 9.11
CA LYS A 76 -20.67 -6.16 9.71
C LYS A 76 -21.46 -5.20 10.60
N THR A 77 -22.76 -5.14 10.42
CA THR A 77 -23.66 -4.27 11.19
C THR A 77 -24.86 -5.03 11.71
N GLY A 78 -25.46 -4.55 12.79
CA GLY A 78 -26.74 -5.08 13.26
C GLY A 78 -27.45 -4.10 14.18
N PRO A 79 -28.71 -4.40 14.56
CA PRO A 79 -29.51 -3.53 15.41
C PRO A 79 -28.86 -3.32 16.77
N SER A 80 -28.74 -2.06 17.19
CA SER A 80 -28.18 -1.69 18.49
C SER A 80 -29.26 -1.54 19.57
N VAL A 81 -28.83 -1.44 20.82
CA VAL A 81 -29.72 -1.15 21.96
C VAL A 81 -30.28 0.28 21.94
N CYS A 82 -29.74 1.18 21.11
CA CYS A 82 -30.13 2.59 21.06
C CYS A 82 -31.35 2.81 20.16
N LYS A 83 -32.42 3.37 20.72
CA LYS A 83 -33.63 3.74 19.99
C LYS A 83 -33.47 5.14 19.38
N ILE A 84 -33.87 5.29 18.12
CA ILE A 84 -33.64 6.54 17.35
C ILE A 84 -34.43 7.72 17.93
N SER A 85 -35.62 7.47 18.50
CA SER A 85 -36.46 8.51 19.09
C SER A 85 -35.94 9.08 20.41
N ASP A 86 -35.15 8.29 21.15
CA ASP A 86 -34.91 8.54 22.58
C ASP A 86 -33.43 8.83 22.90
N THR A 87 -32.51 8.41 22.02
CA THR A 87 -31.06 8.41 22.32
C THR A 87 -30.24 8.91 21.14
N GLN A 88 -29.19 9.70 21.42
CA GLN A 88 -28.20 10.05 20.40
C GLN A 88 -27.20 8.90 20.24
N TYR A 89 -26.84 8.59 18.99
CA TYR A 89 -25.90 7.51 18.72
C TYR A 89 -24.49 7.79 19.28
N SER A 90 -23.94 6.83 20.03
CA SER A 90 -22.52 6.76 20.43
C SER A 90 -21.99 5.36 20.13
N LYS A 91 -20.75 5.30 19.63
CA LYS A 91 -20.05 4.04 19.37
C LYS A 91 -19.92 3.17 20.63
N GLU A 92 -19.71 3.80 21.77
CA GLU A 92 -19.44 3.13 23.05
C GLU A 92 -20.73 2.63 23.73
N GLN A 93 -21.84 3.34 23.52
CA GLN A 93 -23.12 3.06 24.18
C GLN A 93 -24.08 2.25 23.31
N CYS A 94 -24.04 2.43 21.99
CA CYS A 94 -24.92 1.74 21.05
C CYS A 94 -24.29 0.42 20.60
N VAL A 95 -24.28 -0.54 21.52
CA VAL A 95 -23.80 -1.91 21.29
C VAL A 95 -24.87 -2.77 20.61
N LEU A 96 -24.42 -3.86 19.97
CA LEU A 96 -25.29 -4.81 19.27
C LEU A 96 -26.28 -5.46 20.25
N GLN A 97 -27.55 -5.55 19.87
CA GLN A 97 -28.54 -6.33 20.61
C GLN A 97 -28.21 -7.82 20.55
N GLU A 98 -28.19 -8.49 21.70
CA GLU A 98 -27.89 -9.91 21.79
C GLU A 98 -28.88 -10.76 20.99
N GLY A 99 -28.38 -11.74 20.24
CA GLY A 99 -29.20 -12.64 19.42
C GLY A 99 -29.79 -12.05 18.13
N ARG A 100 -29.50 -10.78 17.78
CA ARG A 100 -29.96 -10.19 16.51
C ARG A 100 -29.06 -10.56 15.33
N PRO A 101 -29.64 -10.69 14.12
CA PRO A 101 -28.87 -11.01 12.92
C PRO A 101 -27.95 -9.87 12.52
N VAL A 102 -26.75 -10.21 12.08
CA VAL A 102 -25.74 -9.28 11.57
C VAL A 102 -25.73 -9.36 10.04
N THR A 103 -25.75 -8.20 9.38
CA THR A 103 -25.67 -8.04 7.93
C THR A 103 -24.31 -7.47 7.53
N VAL A 104 -23.93 -7.65 6.27
CA VAL A 104 -22.69 -7.04 5.74
C VAL A 104 -23.07 -5.85 4.88
N CYS A 105 -22.64 -4.68 5.29
CA CYS A 105 -22.88 -3.42 4.60
C CYS A 105 -21.58 -2.87 4.00
N THR A 106 -21.73 -2.19 2.88
CA THR A 106 -20.67 -1.46 2.20
C THR A 106 -21.06 0.01 2.17
N ALA A 107 -20.18 0.88 2.64
CA ALA A 107 -20.38 2.32 2.61
C ALA A 107 -19.23 3.00 1.86
N VAL A 108 -19.51 4.08 1.13
CA VAL A 108 -18.50 4.99 0.60
C VAL A 108 -18.67 6.34 1.30
N ILE A 109 -17.62 6.76 1.99
CA ILE A 109 -17.56 8.05 2.68
C ILE A 109 -16.62 8.97 1.92
N TYR A 110 -17.12 10.13 1.51
CA TYR A 110 -16.32 11.18 0.92
C TYR A 110 -15.97 12.22 1.97
N GLU A 111 -14.69 12.55 2.09
CA GLU A 111 -14.18 13.53 3.04
C GLU A 111 -13.29 14.56 2.34
N ILE A 112 -13.48 15.83 2.70
CA ILE A 112 -12.65 16.96 2.26
C ILE A 112 -12.00 17.57 3.50
N PRO A 113 -10.79 17.14 3.89
CA PRO A 113 -10.18 17.55 5.16
C PRO A 113 -10.02 19.06 5.34
N TRP A 114 -9.72 19.80 4.26
CA TRP A 114 -9.54 21.26 4.32
C TRP A 114 -10.83 22.07 4.39
N LEU A 115 -11.99 21.44 4.17
CA LEU A 115 -13.31 22.04 4.39
C LEU A 115 -14.01 21.47 5.63
N ASN A 116 -13.35 20.56 6.36
CA ASN A 116 -13.96 19.79 7.46
C ASN A 116 -15.32 19.17 7.09
N SER A 117 -15.44 18.75 5.83
CA SER A 117 -16.69 18.25 5.25
C SER A 117 -16.59 16.74 5.06
N ARG A 118 -17.62 16.00 5.48
CA ARG A 118 -17.75 14.56 5.25
C ARG A 118 -19.18 14.18 4.91
N SER A 119 -19.37 13.23 4.01
CA SER A 119 -20.69 12.76 3.59
C SER A 119 -20.63 11.30 3.18
N VAL A 120 -21.72 10.56 3.44
CA VAL A 120 -21.91 9.21 2.89
C VAL A 120 -22.43 9.36 1.47
N THR A 121 -21.72 8.82 0.48
CA THR A 121 -22.10 8.90 -0.93
C THR A 121 -22.77 7.63 -1.44
N GLU A 122 -22.52 6.49 -0.79
CA GLU A 122 -23.10 5.19 -1.12
C GLU A 122 -23.24 4.38 0.17
N TYR A 123 -24.36 3.68 0.33
CA TYR A 123 -24.58 2.76 1.45
C TYR A 123 -25.46 1.59 1.00
N GLU A 124 -24.92 0.38 1.00
CA GLU A 124 -25.63 -0.83 0.57
C GLU A 124 -25.42 -1.96 1.58
N CYS A 125 -26.51 -2.61 2.00
CA CYS A 125 -26.46 -3.79 2.85
C CYS A 125 -26.90 -5.03 2.08
N LYS A 126 -26.08 -6.09 2.14
CA LYS A 126 -26.42 -7.40 1.58
C LYS A 126 -26.48 -8.42 2.72
N VAL A 127 -27.50 -9.28 2.70
CA VAL A 127 -27.54 -10.44 3.61
C VAL A 127 -26.33 -11.31 3.28
N ALA A 128 -25.43 -11.48 4.23
CA ALA A 128 -24.15 -12.13 3.98
C ALA A 128 -24.39 -13.62 3.66
N PRO A 129 -23.85 -14.16 2.56
CA PRO A 129 -23.59 -15.59 2.49
C PRO A 129 -22.53 -15.90 3.56
N ALA A 130 -22.75 -16.95 4.36
CA ALA A 130 -21.84 -17.32 5.44
C ALA A 130 -20.42 -17.57 4.91
N ILE A 131 -19.49 -16.63 5.15
CA ILE A 131 -18.05 -16.84 4.91
C ILE A 131 -17.22 -16.26 6.07
N GLY A 132 -16.73 -17.22 6.86
CA GLY A 132 -15.44 -17.32 7.55
C GLY A 132 -14.61 -16.08 7.91
N ASN A 133 -14.28 -15.98 9.19
CA ASN A 133 -13.13 -15.25 9.71
C ASN A 133 -11.86 -15.62 8.93
N ARG A 134 -10.96 -14.64 8.71
CA ARG A 134 -9.62 -14.83 8.12
C ARG A 134 -8.70 -15.58 9.08
N VAL A 135 -8.97 -16.86 9.22
CA VAL A 135 -7.98 -17.91 9.41
C VAL A 135 -7.89 -18.56 8.02
N PRO A 136 -6.71 -18.98 7.51
CA PRO A 136 -6.67 -19.80 6.31
C PRO A 136 -7.73 -20.89 6.48
N PRO A 137 -8.71 -21.05 5.56
CA PRO A 137 -9.74 -22.08 5.73
C PRO A 137 -9.02 -23.38 6.09
N LYS A 138 -9.51 -24.15 7.07
CA LYS A 138 -8.87 -25.41 7.53
C LYS A 138 -8.44 -26.32 6.35
N HIS A 139 -9.07 -26.12 5.19
CA HIS A 139 -8.83 -26.68 3.86
C HIS A 139 -7.57 -26.20 3.09
N LEU A 140 -6.78 -25.25 3.57
CA LEU A 140 -5.49 -24.83 2.96
C LEU A 140 -4.29 -25.16 3.84
N THR A 141 -4.52 -25.86 4.95
CA THR A 141 -3.45 -26.38 5.82
C THR A 141 -2.72 -27.54 5.15
N PHE A 142 -1.47 -27.77 5.54
CA PHE A 142 -0.65 -28.87 5.04
C PHE A 142 -1.29 -30.25 5.20
N GLY A 143 -1.91 -30.50 6.36
CA GLY A 143 -2.61 -31.74 6.62
C GLY A 143 -3.76 -31.98 5.64
N TYR A 144 -4.45 -30.92 5.23
CA TYR A 144 -5.53 -31.02 4.24
C TYR A 144 -5.00 -31.21 2.82
N ILE A 145 -3.99 -30.44 2.42
CA ILE A 145 -3.36 -30.51 1.08
C ILE A 145 -2.75 -31.90 0.86
N SER A 146 -1.98 -32.40 1.82
CA SER A 146 -1.34 -33.71 1.76
C SER A 146 -2.36 -34.86 1.67
N LYS A 147 -3.47 -34.78 2.41
CA LYS A 147 -4.57 -35.75 2.33
C LYS A 147 -5.21 -35.78 0.93
N HIS A 148 -5.50 -34.62 0.35
CA HIS A 148 -6.19 -34.54 -0.94
C HIS A 148 -5.29 -34.83 -2.14
N LEU A 149 -3.99 -34.55 -2.02
CA LEU A 149 -2.98 -34.98 -2.99
C LEU A 149 -2.87 -36.51 -3.06
N ARG A 150 -2.94 -37.21 -1.92
CA ARG A 150 -2.97 -38.68 -1.89
C ARG A 150 -4.23 -39.27 -2.51
N GLN A 151 -5.32 -38.51 -2.58
CA GLN A 151 -6.61 -38.93 -3.16
C GLN A 151 -6.79 -38.50 -4.61
N SER A 152 -5.77 -37.88 -5.25
CA SER A 152 -5.87 -37.35 -6.63
C SER A 152 -7.05 -36.38 -6.85
N LYS A 153 -7.36 -35.56 -5.85
CA LYS A 153 -8.46 -34.58 -5.87
C LYS A 153 -7.96 -33.15 -6.13
N GLU A 154 -7.12 -32.94 -7.15
CA GLU A 154 -6.53 -31.61 -7.40
C GLU A 154 -7.53 -30.59 -7.94
N ARG A 155 -8.53 -31.01 -8.74
CA ARG A 155 -9.56 -30.08 -9.27
C ARG A 155 -10.41 -29.44 -8.17
N PRO A 156 -11.02 -30.22 -7.23
CA PRO A 156 -11.74 -29.62 -6.11
C PRO A 156 -10.86 -28.72 -5.23
N LEU A 157 -9.57 -29.06 -5.05
CA LEU A 157 -8.62 -28.18 -4.35
C LEU A 157 -8.40 -26.86 -5.09
N PHE A 158 -8.35 -26.90 -6.42
CA PHE A 158 -8.23 -25.70 -7.24
C PHE A 158 -9.47 -24.82 -7.10
N ASP A 159 -10.68 -25.39 -7.11
CA ASP A 159 -11.91 -24.62 -6.90
C ASP A 159 -11.95 -23.93 -5.52
N ILE A 160 -11.49 -24.64 -4.47
CA ILE A 160 -11.34 -24.06 -3.13
C ILE A 160 -10.30 -22.94 -3.13
N PHE A 161 -9.17 -23.14 -3.81
CA PHE A 161 -8.12 -22.13 -3.96
C PHE A 161 -8.66 -20.87 -4.65
N LEU A 162 -9.40 -21.01 -5.76
CA LEU A 162 -9.99 -19.87 -6.48
C LEU A 162 -10.95 -19.09 -5.60
N LYS A 163 -11.83 -19.78 -4.85
CA LYS A 163 -12.74 -19.14 -3.90
C LYS A 163 -12.01 -18.45 -2.76
N SER A 164 -10.98 -19.08 -2.22
CA SER A 164 -10.24 -18.58 -1.05
C SER A 164 -9.46 -17.30 -1.36
N TYR A 165 -8.94 -17.18 -2.59
CA TYR A 165 -8.18 -16.01 -3.03
C TYR A 165 -8.97 -15.10 -4.00
N GLY A 166 -10.27 -15.34 -4.16
CA GLY A 166 -11.14 -14.53 -5.03
C GLY A 166 -10.71 -14.49 -6.50
N LYS A 167 -10.14 -15.58 -7.02
CA LYS A 167 -9.61 -15.64 -8.39
C LYS A 167 -10.66 -16.05 -9.41
N THR A 168 -10.62 -15.39 -10.57
CA THR A 168 -11.44 -15.67 -11.75
C THR A 168 -10.59 -15.57 -13.01
N TYR A 169 -10.87 -16.38 -14.03
CA TYR A 169 -10.16 -16.36 -15.31
C TYR A 169 -11.12 -16.04 -16.45
N ALA A 170 -10.60 -15.46 -17.53
CA ALA A 170 -11.41 -14.92 -18.61
C ALA A 170 -12.10 -16.01 -19.45
N ASN A 171 -11.46 -17.17 -19.60
CA ASN A 171 -11.97 -18.28 -20.41
C ASN A 171 -11.48 -19.64 -19.91
N GLY A 172 -12.10 -20.70 -20.43
CA GLY A 172 -11.78 -22.09 -20.06
C GLY A 172 -10.34 -22.51 -20.42
N GLY A 173 -9.75 -21.91 -21.45
CA GLY A 173 -8.36 -22.17 -21.83
C GLY A 173 -7.37 -21.66 -20.77
N GLU A 174 -7.57 -20.43 -20.30
CA GLU A 174 -6.79 -19.85 -19.21
C GLU A 174 -6.99 -20.62 -17.91
N TYR A 175 -8.24 -20.97 -17.57
CA TYR A 175 -8.56 -21.80 -16.40
C TYR A 175 -7.76 -23.11 -16.40
N GLU A 176 -7.74 -23.83 -17.53
CA GLU A 176 -7.03 -25.10 -17.63
C GLU A 176 -5.50 -24.92 -17.62
N ALA A 177 -4.98 -23.85 -18.22
CA ALA A 177 -3.56 -23.51 -18.14
C ALA A 177 -3.13 -23.23 -16.68
N ARG A 178 -3.93 -22.44 -15.95
CA ARG A 178 -3.71 -22.11 -14.53
C ARG A 178 -3.83 -23.34 -13.65
N PHE A 179 -4.78 -24.23 -13.93
CA PHE A 179 -4.90 -25.51 -13.24
C PHE A 179 -3.66 -26.41 -13.41
N LYS A 180 -3.07 -26.46 -14.61
CA LYS A 180 -1.81 -27.20 -14.86
C LYS A 180 -0.65 -26.64 -14.05
N VAL A 181 -0.54 -25.32 -13.95
CA VAL A 181 0.48 -24.66 -13.12
C VAL A 181 0.25 -24.95 -11.64
N PHE A 182 -0.99 -24.81 -11.18
CA PHE A 182 -1.39 -25.13 -9.81
C PHE A 182 -1.04 -26.57 -9.41
N LYS A 183 -1.36 -27.55 -10.26
CA LYS A 183 -1.01 -28.96 -10.03
C LYS A 183 0.51 -29.17 -9.90
N ARG A 184 1.30 -28.45 -10.71
CA ARG A 184 2.78 -28.51 -10.64
C ARG A 184 3.30 -27.93 -9.32
N ASN A 185 2.76 -26.79 -8.91
CA ASN A 185 3.15 -26.12 -7.68
C ASN A 185 2.73 -26.92 -6.44
N LEU A 186 1.58 -27.60 -6.46
CA LEU A 186 1.20 -28.54 -5.40
C LEU A 186 2.21 -29.67 -5.21
N LYS A 187 2.70 -30.27 -6.30
CA LYS A 187 3.76 -31.29 -6.24
C LYS A 187 5.05 -30.71 -5.66
N ARG A 188 5.40 -29.48 -6.04
CA ARG A 188 6.57 -28.76 -5.53
C ARG A 188 6.47 -28.47 -4.03
N ILE A 189 5.30 -28.04 -3.55
CA ILE A 189 5.02 -27.84 -2.12
C ILE A 189 5.18 -29.16 -1.34
N ALA A 190 4.62 -30.25 -1.86
CA ALA A 190 4.74 -31.56 -1.22
C ALA A 190 6.21 -32.05 -1.18
N LEU A 191 6.95 -31.85 -2.27
CA LEU A 191 8.37 -32.19 -2.34
C LEU A 191 9.19 -31.37 -1.35
N PHE A 192 8.99 -30.05 -1.29
CA PHE A 192 9.72 -29.17 -0.38
C PHE A 192 9.44 -29.53 1.07
N ASN A 193 8.18 -29.69 1.47
CA ASN A 193 7.87 -30.13 2.83
C ASN A 193 8.42 -31.52 3.19
N LYS A 194 8.58 -32.42 2.22
CA LYS A 194 9.21 -33.73 2.45
C LYS A 194 10.72 -33.61 2.69
N MET A 195 11.39 -32.67 2.02
CA MET A 195 12.84 -32.47 2.12
C MET A 195 13.24 -31.46 3.21
N GLU A 196 12.27 -30.71 3.72
CA GLU A 196 12.45 -29.67 4.72
C GLU A 196 12.89 -30.26 6.06
N LYS A 197 13.88 -29.62 6.70
CA LYS A 197 14.50 -30.11 7.94
C LYS A 197 13.93 -29.40 9.18
N GLY A 198 12.72 -28.86 9.07
CA GLY A 198 12.03 -28.14 10.14
C GLY A 198 12.36 -26.64 10.23
N THR A 199 12.98 -26.05 9.21
CA THR A 199 13.28 -24.61 9.18
C THR A 199 12.19 -23.77 8.53
N ALA A 200 11.38 -24.40 7.67
CA ALA A 200 10.29 -23.75 6.97
C ALA A 200 9.07 -24.68 6.84
N HIS A 201 7.97 -24.11 6.39
CA HIS A 201 6.79 -24.86 6.01
C HIS A 201 6.17 -24.23 4.75
N TYR A 202 6.01 -25.04 3.70
CA TYR A 202 5.51 -24.58 2.40
C TYR A 202 4.01 -24.84 2.28
N GLY A 203 3.25 -23.86 1.79
CA GLY A 203 1.79 -23.93 1.71
C GLY A 203 1.24 -23.33 0.42
N LEU A 204 -0.08 -23.46 0.24
CA LEU A 204 -0.80 -22.80 -0.84
C LEU A 204 -0.93 -21.30 -0.54
N THR A 205 -0.22 -20.48 -1.29
CA THR A 205 -0.33 -19.01 -1.25
C THR A 205 -1.14 -18.52 -2.45
N GLU A 206 -1.46 -17.22 -2.49
CA GLU A 206 -2.14 -16.59 -3.62
C GLU A 206 -1.43 -16.78 -4.97
N PHE A 207 -0.14 -17.16 -4.96
CA PHE A 207 0.69 -17.34 -6.16
C PHE A 207 0.75 -18.79 -6.65
N ALA A 208 -0.04 -19.70 -6.08
CA ALA A 208 0.03 -21.13 -6.39
C ALA A 208 -0.33 -21.49 -7.84
N ASP A 209 -0.99 -20.60 -8.59
CA ASP A 209 -1.36 -20.71 -10.01
C ASP A 209 -0.39 -19.99 -10.97
N LEU A 210 0.70 -19.42 -10.46
CA LEU A 210 1.73 -18.75 -11.26
C LEU A 210 2.95 -19.65 -11.46
N SER A 211 3.51 -19.63 -12.67
CA SER A 211 4.81 -20.24 -12.93
C SER A 211 5.93 -19.36 -12.35
N PRO A 212 7.14 -19.91 -12.11
CA PRO A 212 8.26 -19.12 -11.58
C PRO A 212 8.60 -17.91 -12.45
N SER A 213 8.54 -18.04 -13.78
CA SER A 213 8.82 -16.96 -14.72
C SER A 213 7.74 -15.88 -14.72
N GLU A 214 6.46 -16.25 -14.62
CA GLU A 214 5.37 -15.27 -14.45
C GLU A 214 5.51 -14.53 -13.11
N PHE A 215 5.79 -15.27 -12.04
CA PHE A 215 5.99 -14.68 -10.72
C PHE A 215 7.16 -13.69 -10.73
N GLN A 216 8.30 -14.08 -11.30
CA GLN A 216 9.46 -13.20 -11.43
C GLN A 216 9.12 -11.95 -12.25
N ARG A 217 8.47 -12.11 -13.41
CA ARG A 217 8.15 -11.01 -14.32
C ARG A 217 7.24 -9.95 -13.69
N HIS A 218 6.28 -10.37 -12.86
CA HIS A 218 5.21 -9.48 -12.38
C HIS A 218 5.37 -9.07 -10.91
N HIS A 219 5.95 -9.92 -10.08
CA HIS A 219 6.03 -9.71 -8.63
C HIS A 219 7.45 -9.40 -8.12
N THR A 220 8.44 -9.36 -9.02
CA THR A 220 9.78 -8.86 -8.70
C THR A 220 10.11 -7.68 -9.60
N GLY A 221 11.12 -6.87 -9.26
CA GLY A 221 11.49 -5.73 -10.10
C GLY A 221 12.74 -4.98 -9.69
N LEU A 222 13.63 -5.59 -8.90
CA LEU A 222 14.97 -5.08 -8.74
C LEU A 222 15.74 -5.34 -10.03
N LYS A 223 16.16 -4.27 -10.72
CA LYS A 223 16.99 -4.38 -11.92
C LYS A 223 18.42 -4.74 -11.53
N GLU A 224 19.02 -5.72 -12.21
CA GLU A 224 20.41 -6.14 -11.97
C GLU A 224 21.42 -4.99 -12.19
N SER A 225 21.13 -4.05 -13.10
CA SER A 225 21.99 -2.87 -13.34
C SER A 225 22.14 -1.94 -12.13
N LEU A 226 21.22 -1.99 -11.16
CA LEU A 226 21.37 -1.26 -9.89
C LEU A 226 22.37 -1.93 -8.94
N GLN A 227 22.61 -3.24 -9.09
CA GLN A 227 23.54 -4.00 -8.27
C GLN A 227 25.00 -3.55 -8.51
N GLU A 228 25.33 -3.19 -9.76
CA GLU A 228 26.68 -2.75 -10.16
C GLU A 228 27.07 -1.39 -9.55
N HIS A 229 26.09 -0.51 -9.30
CA HIS A 229 26.31 0.81 -8.70
C HIS A 229 26.42 0.77 -7.16
N LEU A 230 25.93 -0.28 -6.50
CA LEU A 230 26.03 -0.43 -5.05
C LEU A 230 27.48 -0.68 -4.59
N SER A 231 28.35 -1.18 -5.47
CA SER A 231 29.78 -1.36 -5.19
C SER A 231 30.54 -0.04 -4.99
N GLU A 232 30.00 1.08 -5.48
CA GLU A 232 30.64 2.40 -5.39
C GLU A 232 30.24 3.17 -4.12
N VAL A 233 29.15 2.74 -3.45
CA VAL A 233 28.72 3.34 -2.19
C VAL A 233 29.56 2.75 -1.06
N ALA A 234 30.53 3.53 -0.58
CA ALA A 234 31.35 3.12 0.55
C ALA A 234 30.45 2.70 1.73
N PRO A 235 30.63 1.49 2.29
CA PRO A 235 29.82 1.05 3.42
C PRO A 235 30.00 2.02 4.58
N LEU A 236 28.87 2.48 5.15
CA LEU A 236 28.86 3.25 6.38
C LEU A 236 29.57 2.43 7.46
N LYS A 237 30.76 2.89 7.88
CA LYS A 237 31.47 2.30 9.01
C LYS A 237 30.73 2.69 10.29
N VAL A 238 29.84 1.81 10.74
CA VAL A 238 29.17 1.95 12.04
C VAL A 238 30.06 1.30 13.09
N ASN A 239 30.66 2.12 13.97
CA ASN A 239 31.33 1.61 15.15
C ASN A 239 30.27 1.23 16.19
N VAL A 240 29.90 -0.04 16.22
CA VAL A 240 29.03 -0.60 17.25
C VAL A 240 29.88 -0.81 18.51
N THR A 241 29.76 0.08 19.49
CA THR A 241 30.51 0.04 20.75
C THR A 241 29.79 -0.74 21.86
N GLU A 242 28.51 -1.06 21.67
CA GLU A 242 27.67 -1.74 22.66
C GLU A 242 27.24 -3.13 22.16
N PRO A 243 27.07 -4.12 23.04
CA PRO A 243 26.59 -5.45 22.65
C PRO A 243 25.18 -5.36 22.05
N LEU A 244 24.99 -5.99 20.90
CA LEU A 244 23.69 -6.05 20.23
C LEU A 244 22.77 -7.05 20.95
N PRO A 245 21.45 -6.78 20.96
CA PRO A 245 20.48 -7.72 21.51
C PRO A 245 20.41 -9.00 20.69
N GLU A 246 20.20 -10.13 21.36
CA GLU A 246 20.03 -11.45 20.73
C GLU A 246 18.79 -11.51 19.81
N LEU A 247 17.72 -10.81 20.19
CA LEU A 247 16.47 -10.71 19.44
C LEU A 247 16.06 -9.25 19.31
N PHE A 248 15.72 -8.84 18.08
CA PHE A 248 15.31 -7.47 17.80
C PHE A 248 14.23 -7.42 16.72
N ASP A 249 13.15 -6.67 16.99
CA ASP A 249 12.03 -6.52 16.06
C ASP A 249 11.47 -5.09 16.10
N TRP A 250 11.67 -4.33 15.02
CA TRP A 250 11.15 -2.96 14.87
C TRP A 250 9.62 -2.87 14.93
N ARG A 251 8.89 -3.94 14.62
CA ARG A 251 7.42 -3.97 14.71
C ARG A 251 6.95 -3.79 16.14
N THR A 252 7.63 -4.44 17.09
CA THR A 252 7.35 -4.32 18.53
C THR A 252 7.63 -2.92 19.07
N LYS A 253 8.40 -2.12 18.32
CA LYS A 253 8.74 -0.73 18.67
C LYS A 253 7.83 0.29 17.99
N GLY A 254 6.85 -0.13 17.18
CA GLY A 254 5.93 0.75 16.46
C GLY A 254 6.54 1.46 15.24
N ALA A 255 7.73 1.04 14.79
CA ALA A 255 8.47 1.69 13.71
C ALA A 255 8.17 1.10 12.31
N VAL A 256 7.16 0.24 12.19
CA VAL A 256 6.86 -0.51 10.97
C VAL A 256 5.38 -0.42 10.67
N THR A 257 5.01 -0.02 9.45
CA THR A 257 3.62 0.01 9.00
C THR A 257 3.07 -1.40 8.78
N PRO A 258 1.75 -1.57 8.62
CA PRO A 258 1.17 -2.83 8.16
C PRO A 258 1.78 -3.28 6.83
N VAL A 259 1.70 -4.60 6.56
CA VAL A 259 2.17 -5.19 5.31
C VAL A 259 1.35 -4.64 4.14
N LYS A 260 2.04 -4.14 3.12
CA LYS A 260 1.45 -3.59 1.90
C LYS A 260 1.56 -4.58 0.74
N ASN A 261 0.83 -4.34 -0.36
CA ASN A 261 0.83 -5.21 -1.55
C ASN A 261 1.17 -4.41 -2.82
N GLN A 262 2.28 -4.77 -3.47
CA GLN A 262 2.76 -4.14 -4.70
C GLN A 262 2.00 -4.57 -5.97
N GLY A 263 1.19 -5.63 -5.88
CA GLY A 263 0.54 -6.25 -7.03
C GLY A 263 1.54 -6.78 -8.07
N ALA A 264 1.17 -6.66 -9.34
CA ALA A 264 1.92 -7.16 -10.49
C ALA A 264 2.84 -6.11 -11.16
N CYS A 265 3.20 -5.05 -10.43
CA CYS A 265 3.90 -3.87 -10.96
C CYS A 265 5.44 -4.01 -10.95
N GLY A 266 6.00 -4.98 -10.23
CA GLY A 266 7.45 -5.03 -9.97
C GLY A 266 8.00 -3.83 -9.19
N SER A 267 7.17 -3.15 -8.40
CA SER A 267 7.53 -1.92 -7.67
C SER A 267 8.21 -2.17 -6.31
N CYS A 268 8.73 -3.38 -6.06
CA CYS A 268 9.29 -3.78 -4.76
C CYS A 268 10.36 -2.81 -4.22
N TRP A 269 11.14 -2.18 -5.12
CA TRP A 269 12.14 -1.18 -4.75
C TRP A 269 11.50 0.04 -4.06
N ALA A 270 10.35 0.53 -4.54
CA ALA A 270 9.66 1.68 -3.96
C ALA A 270 9.09 1.34 -2.58
N PHE A 271 8.56 0.13 -2.41
CA PHE A 271 8.10 -0.38 -1.11
C PHE A 271 9.26 -0.53 -0.11
N SER A 272 10.41 -1.03 -0.56
CA SER A 272 11.61 -1.15 0.28
C SER A 272 12.11 0.23 0.74
N THR A 273 12.20 1.19 -0.19
CA THR A 273 12.64 2.56 0.10
C THR A 273 11.69 3.27 1.07
N THR A 274 10.38 3.25 0.79
CA THR A 274 9.38 3.89 1.65
C THR A 274 9.36 3.27 3.04
N GLY A 275 9.38 1.95 3.17
CA GLY A 275 9.39 1.26 4.46
C GLY A 275 10.60 1.65 5.33
N ASN A 276 11.78 1.84 4.73
CA ASN A 276 12.95 2.35 5.44
C ASN A 276 12.75 3.78 5.94
N ILE A 277 12.25 4.68 5.08
CA ILE A 277 12.02 6.09 5.41
C ILE A 277 10.96 6.23 6.50
N GLU A 278 9.88 5.43 6.45
CA GLU A 278 8.83 5.40 7.48
C GLU A 278 9.41 5.04 8.85
N GLY A 279 10.28 4.04 8.92
CA GLY A 279 10.96 3.64 10.15
C GLY A 279 11.90 4.74 10.69
N GLN A 280 12.72 5.34 9.82
CA GLN A 280 13.59 6.45 10.20
C GLN A 280 12.79 7.68 10.66
N TRP A 281 11.68 7.97 9.99
CA TRP A 281 10.77 9.04 10.38
C TRP A 281 10.18 8.79 11.77
N PHE A 282 9.74 7.56 12.04
CA PHE A 282 9.25 7.18 13.36
C PHE A 282 10.33 7.38 14.44
N LEU A 283 11.58 6.99 14.18
CA LEU A 283 12.68 7.19 15.13
C LEU A 283 12.91 8.67 15.44
N ALA A 284 12.89 9.53 14.42
CA ALA A 284 13.15 10.95 14.53
C ALA A 284 11.98 11.75 15.11
N ARG A 285 10.73 11.36 14.82
CA ARG A 285 9.52 12.16 15.11
C ARG A 285 8.54 11.49 16.08
N LYS A 286 8.76 10.22 16.42
CA LYS A 286 7.89 9.40 17.29
C LYS A 286 6.45 9.26 16.78
N LYS A 287 6.23 9.51 15.48
CA LYS A 287 4.94 9.36 14.81
C LYS A 287 5.12 8.48 13.58
N LEU A 288 4.42 7.36 13.53
CA LEU A 288 4.45 6.50 12.35
C LEU A 288 3.57 7.13 11.27
N ILE A 289 4.06 7.14 10.05
CA ILE A 289 3.33 7.61 8.87
C ILE A 289 3.38 6.51 7.82
N SER A 290 2.35 6.44 6.98
CA SER A 290 2.36 5.63 5.77
C SER A 290 2.61 6.55 4.58
N LEU A 291 3.74 6.35 3.90
CA LEU A 291 4.13 7.04 2.68
C LEU A 291 3.47 6.40 1.45
N SER A 292 3.45 7.15 0.35
CA SER A 292 2.94 6.74 -0.96
C SER A 292 4.07 6.18 -1.82
N GLU A 293 4.06 4.87 -2.08
CA GLU A 293 4.96 4.24 -3.04
C GLU A 293 4.72 4.76 -4.47
N GLN A 294 3.48 5.16 -4.76
CA GLN A 294 3.08 5.67 -6.07
C GLN A 294 3.77 7.00 -6.40
N ASP A 295 4.11 7.81 -5.39
CA ASP A 295 4.81 9.07 -5.62
C ASP A 295 6.22 8.81 -6.18
N LEU A 296 6.91 7.79 -5.66
CA LEU A 296 8.22 7.37 -6.19
C LEU A 296 8.10 6.80 -7.61
N LEU A 297 7.07 5.98 -7.88
CA LEU A 297 6.82 5.44 -9.22
C LEU A 297 6.51 6.54 -10.24
N CYS A 298 5.70 7.52 -9.84
CA CYS A 298 5.33 8.64 -10.71
C CYS A 298 6.54 9.51 -11.04
N LEU A 299 7.37 9.84 -10.05
CA LEU A 299 8.58 10.62 -10.26
C LEU A 299 9.57 9.90 -11.17
N GLN A 300 9.76 8.59 -11.00
CA GLN A 300 10.62 7.80 -11.89
C GLN A 300 10.11 7.83 -13.33
N SER A 301 8.80 7.60 -13.53
CA SER A 301 8.19 7.64 -14.84
C SER A 301 8.35 9.01 -15.51
N TRP A 302 8.23 10.09 -14.75
CA TRP A 302 8.38 11.45 -15.26
C TRP A 302 9.83 11.73 -15.70
N LEU A 303 10.81 11.27 -14.94
CA LEU A 303 12.23 11.36 -15.29
C LEU A 303 12.52 10.57 -16.58
N THR A 304 12.08 9.32 -16.68
CA THR A 304 12.27 8.51 -17.91
C THR A 304 11.58 9.10 -19.15
N ALA A 305 10.52 9.89 -18.98
CA ALA A 305 9.78 10.50 -20.08
C ALA A 305 10.37 11.85 -20.53
N THR A 306 11.14 12.51 -19.66
CA THR A 306 11.70 13.86 -19.91
C THR A 306 13.19 13.82 -20.24
N THR A 307 13.89 12.75 -19.90
CA THR A 307 15.24 12.44 -20.37
C THR A 307 15.22 11.15 -21.20
N TRP A 308 15.90 11.13 -22.35
CA TRP A 308 16.12 9.90 -23.14
C TRP A 308 17.10 8.94 -22.43
N THR A 309 16.91 8.70 -21.14
CA THR A 309 17.79 7.87 -20.31
C THR A 309 16.94 6.78 -19.67
N THR A 310 17.31 5.53 -19.93
CA THR A 310 16.67 4.31 -19.41
C THR A 310 16.96 4.03 -17.94
N ASP A 311 17.88 4.80 -17.35
CA ASP A 311 18.41 4.60 -16.01
C ASP A 311 18.04 5.79 -15.15
N VAL A 312 16.88 5.70 -14.52
CA VAL A 312 16.55 6.59 -13.41
C VAL A 312 16.91 5.86 -12.15
N GLU A 313 18.07 6.24 -11.63
CA GLU A 313 18.59 5.88 -10.32
C GLU A 313 17.49 6.01 -9.26
N ALA A 314 17.45 5.05 -8.33
CA ALA A 314 16.79 5.28 -7.07
C ALA A 314 17.47 6.50 -6.45
N VAL A 315 16.76 7.63 -6.39
CA VAL A 315 17.24 8.87 -5.79
C VAL A 315 17.89 8.53 -4.46
N THR A 316 19.21 8.68 -4.38
CA THR A 316 19.93 8.67 -3.11
C THR A 316 19.43 9.89 -2.35
N TRP A 317 18.46 9.68 -1.47
CA TRP A 317 18.02 10.72 -0.56
C TRP A 317 19.13 10.91 0.47
N GLU A 318 20.08 11.80 0.17
CA GLU A 318 20.96 12.33 1.20
C GLU A 318 20.07 12.97 2.27
N ALA A 319 20.14 12.45 3.49
CA ALA A 319 19.45 13.02 4.63
C ALA A 319 19.79 14.51 4.72
N PRO A 320 18.82 15.44 4.59
CA PRO A 320 19.15 16.84 4.60
C PRO A 320 19.70 17.22 5.97
N THR A 321 20.87 17.86 5.96
CA THR A 321 21.54 18.39 7.15
C THR A 321 20.67 19.46 7.82
N LYS A 322 19.79 19.05 8.74
CA LYS A 322 19.02 19.84 9.75
C LYS A 322 18.35 21.18 9.33
N LYS A 323 18.45 21.66 8.08
CA LYS A 323 17.98 22.99 7.64
C LYS A 323 16.88 22.98 6.58
N SER A 324 16.54 21.87 5.92
CA SER A 324 15.64 21.91 4.75
C SER A 324 14.24 21.31 4.91
N PHE A 325 13.84 20.87 6.11
CA PHE A 325 12.43 20.44 6.30
C PHE A 325 11.41 21.58 6.15
N ALA A 326 11.85 22.85 6.11
CA ALA A 326 10.98 24.01 5.97
C ALA A 326 10.74 24.46 4.51
N SER A 327 11.46 23.94 3.51
CA SER A 327 11.45 24.51 2.15
C SER A 327 10.71 23.69 1.09
N VAL A 328 10.15 22.52 1.42
CA VAL A 328 9.08 21.91 0.60
C VAL A 328 7.72 22.35 1.14
N ALA A 329 7.58 23.65 1.37
CA ALA A 329 6.30 24.30 1.55
C ALA A 329 5.74 24.61 0.15
N TRP A 330 4.51 24.19 -0.09
CA TRP A 330 3.68 24.56 -1.23
C TRP A 330 3.91 26.01 -1.68
N LYS A 331 4.60 26.22 -2.81
CA LYS A 331 4.49 27.45 -3.60
C LYS A 331 3.70 27.15 -4.85
N ARG A 332 2.37 27.08 -4.70
CA ARG A 332 1.44 27.25 -5.82
C ARG A 332 1.48 28.74 -6.21
N LYS A 333 2.35 29.10 -7.16
CA LYS A 333 2.21 30.40 -7.84
C LYS A 333 0.92 30.32 -8.66
N GLN A 334 -0.14 30.97 -8.17
CA GLN A 334 -1.26 31.36 -9.01
C GLN A 334 -0.71 32.30 -10.09
N ASN A 335 -0.54 31.82 -11.32
CA ASN A 335 -0.39 32.70 -12.46
C ASN A 335 -1.79 33.01 -12.98
N THR A 336 -2.30 34.16 -12.57
CA THR A 336 -3.31 34.92 -13.32
C THR A 336 -2.76 35.24 -14.71
N LEU A 337 -3.52 34.90 -15.75
CA LEU A 337 -3.24 35.30 -17.12
C LEU A 337 -3.27 36.84 -17.22
N THR A 338 -2.14 37.43 -17.61
CA THR A 338 -2.14 38.72 -18.31
C THR A 338 -1.36 38.56 -19.60
N LYS A 339 -2.07 38.74 -20.73
CA LYS A 339 -1.54 38.79 -22.09
C LYS A 339 -0.52 39.93 -22.21
N GLY A 340 0.65 39.64 -22.74
CA GLY A 340 1.68 40.63 -23.07
C GLY A 340 2.66 40.06 -24.09
N THR A 341 2.88 40.79 -25.16
CA THR A 341 3.45 40.37 -26.46
C THR A 341 4.98 40.26 -26.51
N ALA A 342 5.43 39.24 -27.24
CA ALA A 342 6.72 38.90 -27.87
C ALA A 342 7.95 39.87 -27.82
N LYS A 343 9.15 39.26 -27.66
CA LYS A 343 10.31 39.33 -28.59
C LYS A 343 11.40 38.29 -28.24
N PRO A 344 12.10 37.67 -29.22
CA PRO A 344 13.15 36.67 -28.97
C PRO A 344 14.57 37.27 -29.04
N ALA A 345 15.51 36.76 -28.24
CA ALA A 345 16.94 37.08 -28.40
C ALA A 345 17.85 35.87 -28.12
N SER A 346 18.54 35.47 -29.19
CA SER A 346 19.89 34.89 -29.35
C SER A 346 20.44 33.86 -28.36
N SER A 347 20.83 32.72 -28.96
CA SER A 347 21.75 31.71 -28.46
C SER A 347 23.15 32.25 -28.12
N THR A 348 23.68 31.88 -26.96
CA THR A 348 25.10 31.57 -26.78
C THR A 348 25.26 30.62 -25.58
N ARG A 349 26.05 29.56 -25.76
CA ARG A 349 26.34 28.52 -24.75
C ARG A 349 27.70 28.82 -24.10
N PRO A 350 27.82 28.96 -22.77
CA PRO A 350 29.13 28.94 -22.12
C PRO A 350 29.52 27.51 -21.69
N LYS A 351 30.78 27.14 -21.93
CA LYS A 351 31.44 25.91 -21.43
C LYS A 351 31.63 25.96 -19.90
N PRO A 352 31.67 24.82 -19.19
CA PRO A 352 31.79 24.79 -17.73
C PRO A 352 33.20 25.15 -17.27
N LYS A 353 33.30 26.04 -16.28
CA LYS A 353 34.53 26.27 -15.50
C LYS A 353 34.56 25.31 -14.31
N SER A 354 35.73 24.70 -14.10
CA SER A 354 36.10 23.93 -12.93
C SER A 354 35.95 24.76 -11.65
N VAL A 355 35.32 24.20 -10.61
CA VAL A 355 35.27 24.83 -9.28
C VAL A 355 36.10 24.00 -8.31
N SER A 356 37.06 24.69 -7.70
CA SER A 356 38.04 24.24 -6.73
C SER A 356 37.42 23.95 -5.36
N ARG A 357 38.05 23.01 -4.67
CA ARG A 357 37.76 22.51 -3.32
C ARG A 357 37.96 23.63 -2.29
N VAL A 358 36.89 24.02 -1.58
CA VAL A 358 36.97 24.89 -0.40
C VAL A 358 36.83 24.02 0.85
N THR A 359 37.89 23.95 1.63
CA THR A 359 37.95 23.40 2.99
C THR A 359 37.46 24.45 3.98
N SER A 360 36.51 24.12 4.86
CA SER A 360 36.24 24.93 6.05
C SER A 360 35.97 24.02 7.25
N ASP A 361 36.93 24.02 8.18
CA ASP A 361 36.84 23.51 9.54
C ASP A 361 35.83 24.30 10.37
N PHE A 362 34.95 23.61 11.12
CA PHE A 362 34.20 24.13 12.27
C PHE A 362 33.77 22.96 13.21
N PRO A 363 33.47 23.21 14.50
CA PRO A 363 33.90 22.35 15.61
C PRO A 363 32.94 21.18 15.91
N ARG A 364 33.54 20.13 16.48
CA ARG A 364 32.93 18.84 16.82
C ARG A 364 32.02 18.95 18.05
N MET A 365 30.70 19.01 17.87
CA MET A 365 29.73 18.80 18.97
C MET A 365 29.39 17.31 19.11
N LYS A 366 29.69 16.73 20.29
CA LYS A 366 29.34 15.35 20.67
C LYS A 366 27.84 15.25 20.96
N PRO A 367 27.10 14.24 20.48
CA PRO A 367 25.75 13.96 20.96
C PRO A 367 25.79 13.18 22.27
N SER A 368 25.20 13.74 23.31
CA SER A 368 24.81 13.02 24.54
C SER A 368 23.54 12.20 24.26
N TRP A 369 23.61 10.88 24.46
CA TRP A 369 22.45 10.01 24.49
C TRP A 369 21.81 10.05 25.89
N PRO A 370 20.49 10.21 26.03
CA PRO A 370 19.82 9.94 27.30
C PRO A 370 19.70 8.42 27.45
N THR A 371 20.32 7.90 28.50
CA THR A 371 20.13 6.52 28.98
C THR A 371 18.73 6.38 29.56
N GLY A 372 17.99 5.40 29.06
CA GLY A 372 16.69 4.99 29.61
C GLY A 372 15.76 4.46 28.52
N TYR A 373 15.69 3.14 28.41
CA TYR A 373 14.50 2.28 28.43
C TYR A 373 14.82 0.88 27.92
#